data_AF-A0A5X6NFQ1-F1
#
_entry.id   AF-A0A5X6NFQ1-F1
#
_cell.length_a   1.000
_cell.length_b   1.000
_cell.length_c   1.000
_cell.angle_alpha   90.00
_cell.angle_beta   90.00
_cell.angle_gamma   90.00
#
_symmetry.space_group_name_H-M   'P 1'
#
loop_
_entity.id
_entity.type
_entity.pdbx_description
1 polymer ?
#
loop_
_entity_poly.entity_id
_entity_poly.type
_entity_poly.pdbx_seq_one_letter_code
_entity_poly.pdbx_strand_id
1 'polypeptide(L)' 'MFVELVYDKRNVVGLPRAKDIILGELSKRVHRIFPDAEVRVKPMQGNALSSDASKSDREKLNRMLEEMFEEADM' A
#
# COMPACT_ATOMS: atom_id res chain seq x y z
N MET A 1 -0.98 2.69 -14.61
CA MET A 1 -0.50 3.33 -13.36
C MET A 1 0.14 2.25 -12.53
N PHE A 2 1.31 2.51 -11.94
CA PHE A 2 1.90 1.66 -10.93
C PHE A 2 1.71 2.25 -9.53
N VAL A 3 1.61 1.40 -8.52
CA VAL A 3 1.57 1.76 -7.11
C VAL A 3 2.55 0.85 -6.38
N GLU A 4 3.61 1.44 -5.84
CA GLU A 4 4.61 0.75 -5.01
C GLU A 4 4.56 1.28 -3.58
N LEU A 5 4.21 0.40 -2.64
CA LEU A 5 4.27 0.67 -1.21
C LEU A 5 5.59 0.13 -0.65
N VAL A 6 6.40 1.03 -0.13
CA VAL A 6 7.52 0.72 0.73
C VAL A 6 7.03 0.76 2.17
N TYR A 7 7.21 -0.33 2.91
CA TYR A 7 6.86 -0.40 4.33
C TYR A 7 8.09 -0.67 5.19
N ASP A 8 8.09 -0.12 6.39
CA ASP A 8 9.16 -0.34 7.35
C ASP A 8 9.10 -1.79 7.84
N LYS A 9 10.11 -2.58 7.44
CA LYS A 9 10.17 -4.00 7.79
C LYS A 9 10.22 -4.25 9.30
N ARG A 10 10.63 -3.26 10.10
CA ARG A 10 10.68 -3.35 11.57
C ARG A 10 9.28 -3.44 12.18
N ASN A 11 8.27 -2.89 11.52
CA ASN A 11 6.89 -2.90 12.00
C ASN A 11 6.23 -4.29 11.89
N VAL A 12 6.81 -5.20 11.10
CA VAL A 12 6.22 -6.52 10.81
C VAL A 12 7.12 -7.70 11.18
N VAL A 13 8.12 -7.49 12.03
CA VAL A 13 9.13 -8.51 12.40
C VAL A 13 8.51 -9.77 13.04
N GLY A 14 7.30 -9.67 13.60
CA GLY A 14 6.56 -10.79 14.18
C GLY A 14 5.42 -11.34 13.31
N LEU A 15 5.23 -10.84 12.09
CA LEU A 15 4.10 -11.21 11.23
C LEU A 15 4.57 -12.11 10.07
N PRO A 16 4.34 -13.44 10.14
CA PRO A 16 4.64 -14.34 9.04
C PRO A 16 3.88 -13.91 7.79
N ARG A 17 4.55 -13.96 6.63
CA ARG A 17 3.94 -13.60 5.33
C ARG A 17 3.40 -12.16 5.26
N ALA A 18 3.93 -11.24 6.07
CA ALA A 18 3.54 -9.83 6.05
C ALA A 18 3.50 -9.23 4.64
N LYS A 19 4.48 -9.58 3.79
CA LYS A 19 4.52 -9.14 2.40
C LYS A 19 3.25 -9.53 1.62
N ASP A 20 2.82 -10.79 1.72
CA ASP A 20 1.66 -11.30 0.99
C ASP A 20 0.37 -10.66 1.50
N ILE A 21 0.27 -10.47 2.82
CA ILE A 21 -0.89 -9.86 3.47
C ILE A 21 -1.04 -8.40 3.01
N ILE A 22 0.05 -7.62 3.13
CA ILE A 22 0.06 -6.21 2.73
C ILE A 22 -0.20 -6.08 1.22
N LEU A 23 0.43 -6.92 0.40
CA LEU A 23 0.19 -6.92 -1.04
C LEU A 23 -1.26 -7.22 -1.37
N GLY A 24 -1.85 -8.25 -0.76
CA GLY A 24 -3.23 -8.65 -1.01
C GLY A 24 -4.23 -7.55 -0.66
N GLU A 25 -4.09 -6.92 0.51
CA GLU A 25 -4.99 -5.85 0.94
C GLU A 25 -4.80 -4.58 0.10
N LEU A 26 -3.54 -4.18 -0.16
CA LEU A 26 -3.24 -3.03 -1.01
C LEU A 26 -3.79 -3.25 -2.43
N SER A 27 -3.58 -4.42 -3.03
CA SER A 27 -4.13 -4.76 -4.35
C SER A 27 -5.65 -4.67 -4.38
N LYS A 28 -6.32 -5.26 -3.40
CA LYS A 28 -7.79 -5.23 -3.31
C LYS A 28 -8.35 -3.80 -3.26
N ARG A 29 -7.74 -2.91 -2.47
CA ARG A 29 -8.20 -1.51 -2.36
C ARG A 29 -7.82 -0.67 -3.58
N VAL A 30 -6.60 -0.82 -4.08
CA VAL A 30 -6.14 -0.09 -5.28
C VAL A 30 -6.99 -0.48 -6.49
N HIS A 31 -7.24 -1.77 -6.74
CA HIS A 31 -8.02 -2.23 -7.88
C HIS A 31 -9.50 -1.84 -7.81
N ARG A 32 -10.04 -1.53 -6.61
CA ARG A 32 -11.39 -0.95 -6.48
C ARG A 32 -11.49 0.46 -7.08
N ILE A 33 -10.39 1.22 -7.04
CA ILE A 33 -10.33 2.60 -7.54
C ILE A 33 -9.73 2.65 -8.95
N PHE A 34 -8.72 1.82 -9.20
CA PHE A 34 -7.93 1.75 -10.42
C PHE A 34 -7.73 0.29 -10.85
N PRO A 35 -8.71 -0.31 -11.55
CA PRO A 35 -8.75 -1.75 -11.85
C PRO A 35 -7.50 -2.29 -12.56
N ASP A 36 -6.89 -1.49 -13.42
CA ASP A 36 -5.73 -1.89 -14.25
C ASP A 36 -4.38 -1.49 -13.64
N ALA A 37 -4.36 -1.05 -12.37
CA ALA A 37 -3.12 -0.62 -11.73
C ALA A 37 -2.20 -1.80 -11.41
N GLU A 38 -0.89 -1.62 -11.62
CA GLU A 38 0.10 -2.58 -11.17
C GLU A 38 0.50 -2.28 -9.72
N VAL A 39 0.37 -3.25 -8.82
CA VAL A 39 0.62 -3.05 -7.38
C VAL A 39 1.83 -3.85 -6.93
N ARG A 40 2.74 -3.19 -6.21
CA ARG A 40 3.99 -3.78 -5.70
C ARG A 40 4.20 -3.36 -4.24
N VAL A 41 4.88 -4.21 -3.48
CA VAL A 41 5.28 -3.91 -2.09
C VAL A 41 6.74 -4.26 -1.86
N LYS A 42 7.46 -3.43 -1.10
CA LYS A 42 8.88 -3.65 -0.75
C LYS A 42 9.14 -3.42 0.75
N PRO A 43 9.78 -4.38 1.45
CA PRO A 43 10.25 -4.17 2.82
C PRO A 43 11.55 -3.35 2.83
N MET A 44 11.54 -2.14 3.39
CA MET A 44 12.73 -1.29 3.54
C MET A 44 12.82 -0.69 4.95
N GLN A 45 13.74 0.26 5.16
CA GLN A 45 13.67 1.17 6.31
C GLN A 45 12.79 2.37 5.94
N GLY A 46 11.77 2.66 6.76
CA GLY A 46 10.80 3.72 6.51
C GLY A 46 9.61 3.32 5.64
N ASN A 47 8.59 4.19 5.62
CA ASN A 47 7.36 4.05 4.83
C ASN A 47 7.36 5.06 3.68
N ALA A 48 6.97 4.63 2.48
CA ALA A 48 6.79 5.53 1.33
C ALA A 48 5.80 4.95 0.31
N LEU A 49 5.08 5.83 -0.40
CA LEU A 49 4.22 5.46 -1.52
C LEU A 49 4.72 6.12 -2.81
N SER A 50 4.97 5.31 -3.83
CA SER A 50 5.45 5.73 -5.14
C SER A 50 4.45 5.34 -6.23
N SER A 51 4.10 6.27 -7.10
CA SER A 51 3.21 6.04 -8.25
C SER A 51 3.49 7.05 -9.37
N ASP A 52 3.14 6.69 -10.61
CA ASP A 52 3.05 7.57 -11.78
C ASP A 52 1.67 8.26 -11.90
N ALA A 53 0.91 8.29 -10.80
CA ALA A 53 -0.42 8.85 -10.75
C ALA A 53 -0.42 10.38 -10.92
N SER A 54 -1.53 10.93 -11.43
CA SER A 54 -1.79 12.37 -11.37
C SER A 54 -1.85 12.86 -9.92
N LYS A 55 -1.69 14.17 -9.68
CA LYS A 55 -1.77 14.74 -8.31
C LYS A 55 -3.08 14.35 -7.61
N SER A 56 -4.21 14.46 -8.29
CA SER A 56 -5.53 14.11 -7.75
C SER A 56 -5.66 12.62 -7.45
N ASP A 57 -5.06 11.75 -8.27
CA ASP A 57 -5.13 10.31 -8.03
C ASP A 57 -4.19 9.88 -6.90
N ARG A 58 -3.06 10.57 -6.75
CA ARG A 58 -2.15 10.37 -5.61
C ARG A 58 -2.80 10.74 -4.27
N GLU A 59 -3.62 11.80 -4.23
CA GLU A 59 -4.39 12.15 -3.03
C GLU A 59 -5.41 11.05 -2.67
N LYS A 60 -6.12 10.49 -3.66
CA LYS A 60 -7.03 9.34 -3.43
C LYS A 60 -6.27 8.12 -2.89
N LEU A 61 -5.09 7.83 -3.44
CA LEU A 61 -4.25 6.71 -2.99
C LEU A 61 -3.76 6.91 -1.54
N ASN A 62 -3.31 8.11 -1.18
CA ASN A 62 -2.87 8.40 0.19
C ASN A 62 -4.02 8.25 1.19
N ARG A 63 -5.20 8.80 0.88
CA ARG A 63 -6.38 8.67 1.75
C ARG A 63 -6.79 7.21 1.94
N MET A 64 -6.83 6.43 0.86
CA MET A 64 -7.14 5.00 0.93
C MET A 64 -6.12 4.24 1.78
N LEU A 65 -4.83 4.62 1.69
CA LEU A 65 -3.75 4.00 2.46
C LEU A 65 -3.86 4.34 3.96
N GLU A 66 -4.18 5.59 4.29
CA GLU A 66 -4.45 6.01 5.67
C GLU A 66 -5.61 5.20 6.27
N GLU A 67 -6.75 5.13 5.56
CA GLU A 67 -7.92 4.33 5.98
C GLU A 67 -7.56 2.84 6.17
N MET A 68 -6.71 2.27 5.31
CA MET A 68 -6.25 0.88 5.43
C MET A 68 -5.46 0.62 6.71
N PHE A 69 -4.61 1.55 7.15
CA PHE A 69 -3.82 1.39 8.36
C PHE A 69 -4.62 1.70 9.62
N GLU A 70 -5.51 2.70 9.60
CA GLU A 70 -6.42 2.98 10.71
C GLU A 70 -7.37 1.81 11.01
N GLU A 71 -7.88 1.14 9.97
CA GLU A 71 -8.70 -0.07 10.11
C GLU A 71 -7.92 -1.27 10.67
N ALA A 72 -6.60 -1.31 10.50
CA ALA A 72 -5.77 -2.42 10.97
C ALA A 72 -5.44 -2.33 12.47
N ASP A 73 -5.52 -1.14 13.06
CA ASP A 73 -5.29 -0.88 14.49
C ASP A 73 -6.56 -1.03 15.36
N MET A 74 -7.74 -1.26 14.75
CA MET A 74 -9.02 -1.54 15.42
C MET A 74 -9.29 -3.04 15.59
#